data_AF-A0A3D0CBA7-F1
#
_entry.id   AF-A0A3D0CBA7-F1
#
_cell.length_a   1.000
_cell.length_b   1.000
_cell.length_c   1.000
_cell.angle_alpha   90.00
_cell.angle_beta   90.00
_cell.angle_gamma   90.00
#
_symmetry.space_group_name_H-M   'P 1'
#
loop_
_entity.id
_entity.type
_entity.pdbx_description
1 polymer ?
#
loop_
_entity_poly.entity_id
_entity_poly.type
_entity_poly.pdbx_seq_one_letter_code
_entity_poly.pdbx_strand_id
1 'polypeptide(L)'
;ADNLKKSGAFIPGIRPGEQTSKYIDKVMTRLTLAGAAYITFVCLVPQFMIMAWDVQFYFGGTSLLIIVVVIMDFMAQVQTHMMSHQYDNVLKKANLKGYGR
;
A
#
# COMPACT_ATOMS: atom_id res chain seq x y z
N ALA A 1 -9.14 -0.64 15.39
CA ALA A 1 -8.55 -0.35 16.71
C ALA A 1 -8.46 -1.60 17.60
N ASP A 2 -9.39 -2.56 17.51
CA ASP A 2 -9.36 -3.77 18.34
C ASP A 2 -8.19 -4.72 18.07
N ASN A 3 -7.74 -4.87 16.81
CA ASN A 3 -6.53 -5.65 16.49
C ASN A 3 -5.27 -5.06 17.16
N LEU A 4 -5.11 -3.73 17.17
CA LEU A 4 -3.99 -3.07 17.86
C LEU A 4 -4.07 -3.26 19.39
N LYS A 5 -5.28 -3.21 19.97
CA LYS A 5 -5.53 -3.48 21.39
C LYS A 5 -5.27 -4.94 21.76
N LYS A 6 -5.59 -5.90 20.88
CA LYS A 6 -5.36 -7.34 21.05
C LYS A 6 -3.89 -7.74 20.82
N SER A 7 -3.17 -7.00 19.99
CA SER A 7 -1.73 -7.15 19.72
C SER A 7 -0.81 -6.38 20.69
N GLY A 8 -1.36 -5.76 21.74
CA GLY A 8 -0.58 -5.04 22.76
C GLY A 8 0.09 -3.74 22.29
N ALA A 9 -0.21 -3.29 21.07
CA ALA A 9 0.37 -2.09 20.48
C ALA A 9 -0.50 -0.86 20.77
N PHE A 10 0.04 0.10 21.51
CA PHE A 10 -0.62 1.37 21.80
C PHE A 10 0.13 2.53 21.14
N ILE A 11 -0.61 3.49 20.58
CA ILE A 11 -0.02 4.71 20.04
C ILE A 11 0.35 5.61 21.24
N PRO A 12 1.65 5.95 21.44
CA PRO A 12 2.07 6.78 22.56
C PRO A 12 1.35 8.14 22.51
N GLY A 13 0.77 8.54 23.64
CA GLY A 13 0.07 9.83 23.78
C GLY A 13 -1.44 9.81 23.53
N ILE A 14 -2.05 8.68 23.11
CA ILE A 14 -3.49 8.59 22.85
C ILE A 14 -4.11 7.45 23.68
N ARG A 15 -5.19 7.72 24.43
CA ARG A 15 -5.87 6.69 25.22
C ARG A 15 -6.34 5.53 24.32
N PRO A 16 -5.95 4.28 24.60
CA PRO A 16 -6.24 3.14 23.74
C PRO A 16 -7.76 2.88 23.64
N GLY A 17 -8.24 2.63 22.42
CA GLY A 17 -9.64 2.34 22.12
C GLY A 17 -10.20 3.32 21.09
N GLU A 18 -11.33 3.95 21.41
CA GLU A 18 -12.07 4.78 20.44
C GLU A 18 -11.29 6.04 20.00
N GLN A 19 -10.47 6.60 20.89
CA GLN A 19 -9.61 7.76 20.56
C GLN A 19 -8.51 7.39 19.57
N THR A 20 -7.91 6.20 19.68
CA THR A 20 -6.95 5.68 18.70
C THR A 20 -7.61 5.46 17.34
N SER A 21 -8.84 4.92 17.32
CA SER A 21 -9.59 4.71 16.07
C SER A 21 -9.87 6.03 15.35
N LYS A 22 -10.39 7.04 16.06
CA LYS A 22 -10.69 8.37 15.49
C LYS A 22 -9.43 9.07 14.98
N TYR A 23 -8.31 8.90 15.66
CA TYR A 23 -7.04 9.45 15.20
C TYR A 23 -6.55 8.80 13.91
N ILE A 24 -6.49 7.46 13.87
CA ILE A 24 -6.07 6.72 12.67
C ILE A 24 -6.99 7.05 11.50
N ASP A 25 -8.30 7.07 11.72
CA ASP A 25 -9.28 7.38 10.68
C ASP A 25 -9.05 8.77 10.08
N LYS A 26 -8.89 9.80 10.94
CA LYS A 26 -8.57 11.17 10.49
C LYS A 26 -7.28 11.26 9.67
N VAL A 27 -6.25 10.51 10.06
CA VAL A 27 -4.97 10.48 9.33
C VAL A 27 -5.12 9.76 7.99
N MET A 28 -5.77 8.59 7.98
CA MET A 28 -6.06 7.84 6.76
C MET A 28 -6.89 8.66 5.79
N THR A 29 -7.96 9.33 6.24
CA THR A 29 -8.79 10.18 5.37
C THR A 29 -7.99 11.26 4.67
N ARG A 30 -7.10 11.96 5.39
CA ARG A 30 -6.26 13.02 4.78
C ARG A 30 -5.26 12.45 3.77
N LEU A 31 -4.65 11.32 4.09
CA LEU A 31 -3.69 10.66 3.21
C LEU A 31 -4.38 10.15 1.93
N THR A 32 -5.52 9.48 2.09
CA THR A 32 -6.32 8.96 0.97
C THR A 32 -6.85 10.08 0.08
N LEU A 33 -7.26 11.21 0.65
CA LEU A 33 -7.75 12.36 -0.13
C LEU A 33 -6.64 12.95 -1.01
N ALA A 34 -5.40 13.05 -0.51
CA ALA A 34 -4.24 13.46 -1.31
C ALA A 34 -3.89 12.41 -2.38
N GLY A 35 -3.93 11.12 -2.04
CA GLY A 35 -3.68 10.03 -2.99
C GLY A 35 -4.71 9.97 -4.12
N ALA A 36 -5.99 10.15 -3.80
CA ALA A 36 -7.06 10.18 -4.79
C ALA A 36 -6.89 11.36 -5.76
N ALA A 37 -6.58 12.55 -5.25
CA ALA A 37 -6.30 13.72 -6.09
C ALA A 37 -5.14 13.47 -7.07
N TYR A 38 -4.07 12.82 -6.61
CA TYR A 38 -2.93 12.45 -7.45
C TYR A 38 -3.33 11.46 -8.57
N ILE A 39 -4.06 10.39 -8.24
CA ILE A 39 -4.50 9.40 -9.23
C ILE A 39 -5.40 10.04 -10.28
N THR A 40 -6.37 10.87 -9.86
CA THR A 40 -7.26 11.60 -10.78
C THR A 40 -6.47 12.54 -11.70
N PHE A 41 -5.46 13.24 -11.18
CA PHE A 41 -4.61 14.11 -11.98
C PHE A 41 -3.82 13.33 -13.05
N VAL A 42 -3.19 12.21 -12.67
CA VAL A 42 -2.45 11.34 -13.61
C VAL A 42 -3.38 10.77 -14.70
N CYS A 43 -4.65 10.48 -14.38
CA CYS A 43 -5.63 10.01 -15.35
C CYS A 43 -6.10 11.11 -16.33
N LEU A 44 -6.14 12.37 -15.89
CA LEU A 44 -6.57 13.50 -16.70
C LEU A 44 -5.55 13.90 -17.77
N VAL A 45 -4.25 13.73 -17.49
CA VAL A 45 -3.15 14.07 -18.43
C VAL A 45 -3.31 13.41 -19.81
N PRO A 46 -3.46 12.07 -19.93
CA PRO A 46 -3.62 11.43 -21.24
C PRO A 46 -4.95 11.80 -21.90
N GLN A 47 -6.02 11.97 -21.13
CA GLN A 47 -7.33 12.39 -21.66
C GLN A 47 -7.24 13.78 -22.32
N PHE A 48 -6.50 14.70 -21.70
CA PHE A 48 -6.28 16.05 -22.22
C PHE A 48 -5.38 16.07 -23.46
N MET A 49 -4.33 15.23 -23.49
CA MET A 49 -3.45 15.11 -24.67
C MET A 49 -4.16 14.55 -25.90
N ILE A 50 -5.06 13.57 -25.73
CA ILE A 50 -5.82 12.98 -26.84
C ILE A 50 -6.75 14.03 -27.46
N MET A 51 -7.42 14.85 -26.64
CA MET A 51 -8.34 15.89 -27.11
C MET A 51 -7.63 17.05 -27.83
N ALA A 52 -6.38 17.38 -27.46
CA ALA A 52 -5.66 18.53 -28.03
C ALA A 52 -4.86 18.21 -29.31
N TRP A 53 -4.37 16.98 -29.48
CA TRP A 53 -3.48 16.62 -30.59
C TRP A 53 -4.04 15.57 -31.56
N ASP A 54 -5.24 15.02 -31.33
CA ASP A 54 -5.96 14.10 -32.23
C ASP A 54 -5.13 12.90 -32.73
N VAL A 55 -4.10 12.53 -31.96
CA VAL A 55 -3.27 11.35 -32.24
C VAL A 55 -3.92 10.18 -31.53
N GLN A 56 -4.47 9.26 -32.30
CA GLN A 56 -5.05 8.01 -31.82
C GLN A 56 -3.94 7.11 -31.27
N PHE A 57 -3.49 7.38 -30.05
CA PHE A 57 -2.66 6.44 -29.32
C PHE A 57 -3.49 5.18 -29.08
N TYR A 58 -3.11 4.07 -29.73
CA TYR A 58 -3.55 2.72 -29.35
C TYR A 58 -3.27 2.42 -27.86
N PHE A 59 -2.33 3.18 -27.27
CA PHE A 59 -2.08 3.33 -25.84
C PHE A 59 -2.95 4.45 -25.21
N GLY A 60 -4.28 4.37 -25.34
CA GLY A 60 -5.19 5.36 -24.76
C GLY A 60 -5.11 5.46 -23.23
N GLY A 61 -5.69 6.51 -22.64
CA GLY A 61 -5.63 6.80 -21.19
C GLY A 61 -5.97 5.62 -20.27
N THR A 62 -6.92 4.77 -20.69
CA THR A 62 -7.29 3.55 -19.95
C THR A 62 -6.18 2.50 -19.91
N SER A 63 -5.42 2.31 -21.00
CA SER A 63 -4.34 1.33 -21.07
C SER A 63 -3.15 1.73 -20.18
N LEU A 64 -2.83 3.02 -20.12
CA LEU A 64 -1.80 3.56 -19.24
C LEU A 64 -2.17 3.34 -17.76
N LEU A 65 -3.45 3.58 -17.41
CA LEU A 65 -3.98 3.40 -16.06
C LEU A 65 -3.86 1.93 -15.64
N ILE A 66 -4.28 1.00 -16.51
CA ILE A 66 -4.19 -0.44 -16.26
C ILE A 66 -2.73 -0.86 -16.05
N ILE A 67 -1.80 -0.40 -16.89
CA ILE A 67 -0.37 -0.75 -16.78
C ILE A 67 0.22 -0.32 -15.43
N VAL A 68 -0.01 0.93 -15.01
CA VAL A 68 0.55 1.45 -13.75
C VAL A 68 -0.01 0.70 -12.54
N VAL A 69 -1.32 0.45 -12.52
CA VAL A 69 -1.99 -0.25 -11.41
C VAL A 69 -1.52 -1.70 -11.33
N VAL A 70 -1.44 -2.41 -12.46
CA VAL A 70 -0.97 -3.80 -12.49
C VAL A 70 0.50 -3.91 -12.08
N ILE A 71 1.37 -2.98 -12.50
CA ILE A 71 2.79 -2.99 -12.09
C ILE A 71 2.91 -2.78 -10.58
N MET A 72 2.16 -1.84 -10.00
CA MET A 72 2.17 -1.60 -8.55
C MET A 72 1.68 -2.83 -7.77
N ASP A 73 0.58 -3.44 -8.22
CA ASP A 73 0.02 -4.63 -7.59
C ASP A 73 0.96 -5.84 -7.71
N PHE A 74 1.56 -6.05 -8.89
CA PHE A 74 2.56 -7.09 -9.11
C PHE A 74 3.77 -6.93 -8.20
N MET A 75 4.33 -5.70 -8.08
CA MET A 75 5.45 -5.45 -7.20
C MET A 75 5.11 -5.69 -5.73
N ALA A 76 3.90 -5.31 -5.27
CA ALA A 76 3.45 -5.57 -3.92
C ALA A 76 3.30 -7.08 -3.63
N GLN A 77 2.76 -7.85 -4.59
CA GLN A 77 2.65 -9.31 -4.49
C GLN A 77 4.03 -10.00 -4.48
N VAL A 78 4.96 -9.56 -5.33
CA VAL A 78 6.34 -10.08 -5.35
C VAL A 78 7.05 -9.81 -4.02
N GLN A 79 6.90 -8.61 -3.46
CA GLN A 79 7.49 -8.27 -2.16
C GLN A 79 6.91 -9.11 -1.03
N THR A 80 5.59 -9.32 -0.98
CA THR A 80 4.97 -10.17 0.07
C THR A 80 5.43 -11.62 -0.02
N HIS A 81 5.56 -12.17 -1.23
CA HIS A 81 6.09 -13.53 -1.43
C HIS A 81 7.58 -13.64 -1.07
N MET A 82 8.39 -12.64 -1.41
CA MET A 82 9.81 -12.60 -1.03
C MET A 82 9.99 -12.47 0.50
N MET A 83 9.14 -11.67 1.16
CA MET A 83 9.19 -11.49 2.61
C MET A 83 8.85 -12.80 3.35
N SER A 84 7.91 -13.62 2.85
CA SER A 84 7.62 -14.92 3.45
C SER A 84 8.84 -15.87 3.47
N HIS A 85 9.65 -15.87 2.42
CA HIS A 85 10.89 -16.67 2.38
C HIS A 85 11.95 -16.18 3.36
N GLN A 86 12.01 -14.87 3.63
CA GLN A 86 12.94 -14.32 4.61
C GLN A 86 12.50 -14.64 6.05
N TYR A 87 11.18 -14.65 6.33
CA TYR A 87 10.62 -15.08 7.63
C TYR A 87 10.93 -16.55 7.95
N ASP A 88 10.80 -17.46 6.99
CA ASP A 88 11.16 -18.87 7.19
C ASP A 88 12.66 -19.06 7.48
N ASN A 89 13.52 -18.28 6.82
CA ASN A 89 14.96 -18.33 7.04
C ASN A 89 15.37 -17.79 8.41
N VAL A 90 14.76 -16.72 8.93
CA VAL A 90 15.04 -16.24 10.31
C VAL A 90 14.47 -17.17 11.37
N LEU A 91 13.30 -17.78 11.16
CA LEU A 91 12.72 -18.76 12.08
C LEU A 91 13.51 -20.09 12.11
N LYS A 92 13.99 -20.56 10.95
CA LYS A 92 14.85 -21.76 10.86
C LYS A 92 16.22 -21.54 11.50
N LYS A 93 16.81 -20.35 11.34
CA LYS A 93 18.09 -20.00 11.99
C LYS A 93 17.96 -19.85 13.51
N ALA A 94 16.79 -19.44 14.01
CA ALA A 94 16.49 -19.39 15.45
C ALA A 94 16.34 -20.80 16.05
N ASN A 95 15.67 -21.74 15.35
CA ASN A 95 15.52 -23.12 15.83
C ASN A 95 16.84 -23.91 15.86
N LEU A 96 17.77 -23.64 14.92
CA LEU A 96 19.08 -24.30 14.89
C LEU A 96 20.02 -23.85 16.03
N LYS A 97 19.74 -22.73 16.71
CA LYS A 97 20.53 -22.27 17.87
C LYS A 97 20.15 -22.97 19.19
N GLY A 98 19.08 -23.77 19.19
CA GLY A 98 18.59 -24.49 20.38
C GLY A 98 19.04 -25.96 20.50
N TYR A 99 19.68 -26.54 19.49
CA TYR A 99 20.03 -27.98 19.47
C TYR A 99 21.50 -28.26 19.86
N GLY A 100 22.04 -27.52 20.83
CA GLY A 100 23.46 -27.63 21.15
C GLY A 100 23.86 -27.15 22.54
N ARG A 101 22.96 -27.26 23.52
CA ARG A 101 23.29 -27.14 24.95
C ARG A 101 22.46 -28.13 25.75
#